data_AF-A0A2E1RTI8-F1
#
_entry.id   AF-A0A2E1RTI8-F1
#
_cell.length_a   1.000
_cell.length_b   1.000
_cell.length_c   1.000
_cell.angle_alpha   90.00
_cell.angle_beta   90.00
_cell.angle_gamma   90.00
#
_symmetry.space_group_name_H-M   'P 1'
#
loop_
_entity.id
_entity.type
_entity.pdbx_description
1 polymer ?
#
loop_
_entity_poly.entity_id
_entity_poly.type
_entity_poly.pdbx_seq_one_letter_code
_entity_poly.pdbx_strand_id
1 'polypeptide(L)'
;MIPQLRLIITAQILLGLLVCPINAQDFLDELPKSRRLNGKQTTEAFGPAGLSAKLSTVTVVSGDKALSLATIIDSDGYCITKASELEENDNFSGIGPSSEEISVSLLGSDKDTDLALLKIDPVVGKPVKWQDSKHYSQGSWVCAMNHQSNALMIGVVSAKSRNIKGRSGVLGVLLDPKDDPEKQGVAIVEFGPNSPAQKEGIIKGDLVIRVEEKEIMSRKDLSEEIKKFAPMDEVKLKILRGEEGIPFSVRLNYMSNVFDMLDRNQKMSGQTSKRKAGFSDVIQHEIPLQPVDMGAPLLNLQGFAIGINIARSDRVTTYALPYKLVQESIAKIQAGLK
;
A
#
# COMPACT_ATOMS: atom_id res chain seq x y z
N MET A 1 58.90 59.44 22.93
CA MET A 1 59.41 58.08 22.69
C MET A 1 58.38 57.29 21.88
N ILE A 2 58.79 57.00 20.66
CA ILE A 2 58.36 55.98 19.66
C ILE A 2 58.18 54.57 20.34
N PRO A 3 57.44 53.55 19.82
CA PRO A 3 56.17 53.49 19.05
C PRO A 3 55.38 52.12 19.18
N GLN A 4 54.43 51.87 18.25
CA GLN A 4 53.96 50.56 17.67
C GLN A 4 53.15 49.61 18.58
N LEU A 5 51.85 49.36 18.42
CA LEU A 5 51.01 49.06 17.25
C LEU A 5 51.66 48.11 16.21
N ARG A 6 51.10 46.89 16.14
CA ARG A 6 51.36 45.75 15.23
C ARG A 6 52.49 44.79 15.65
N LEU A 7 52.11 43.69 16.31
CA LEU A 7 52.30 42.34 15.76
C LEU A 7 51.56 41.30 16.62
N ILE A 8 50.95 40.34 15.92
CA ILE A 8 50.62 38.98 16.40
C ILE A 8 49.26 38.84 17.11
N ILE A 9 48.25 39.08 16.29
CA ILE A 9 46.92 38.42 16.25
C ILE A 9 47.03 36.88 16.05
N THR A 10 48.22 36.28 16.09
CA THR A 10 48.43 34.86 15.78
C THR A 10 48.43 33.91 16.98
N ALA A 11 48.29 34.37 18.22
CA ALA A 11 48.27 33.47 19.40
C ALA A 11 46.86 33.10 19.91
N GLN A 12 45.81 33.84 19.57
CA GLN A 12 44.43 33.50 19.98
C GLN A 12 43.67 32.64 18.95
N ILE A 13 44.24 32.41 17.77
CA ILE A 13 43.71 31.43 16.81
C ILE A 13 44.13 29.99 17.18
N LEU A 14 45.16 29.82 18.02
CA LEU A 14 45.74 28.51 18.32
C LEU A 14 45.05 27.73 19.47
N LEU A 15 44.08 28.32 20.18
CA LEU A 15 43.33 27.64 21.25
C LEU A 15 41.87 27.36 20.90
N GLY A 16 41.40 27.78 19.73
CA GLY A 16 40.05 27.48 19.22
C GLY A 16 39.96 26.22 18.35
N LEU A 17 41.09 25.56 18.07
CA LEU A 17 41.18 24.49 17.06
C LEU A 17 41.55 23.09 17.61
N LEU A 18 41.57 22.89 18.94
CA LEU A 18 42.14 21.66 19.53
C LEU A 18 41.20 20.75 20.33
N VAL A 19 39.87 20.94 20.26
CA VAL A 19 38.92 19.89 20.69
C VAL A 19 37.62 19.92 19.86
N CYS A 20 37.72 20.00 18.54
CA CYS A 20 36.77 19.20 17.76
C CYS A 20 37.40 17.81 17.74
N PRO A 21 36.78 16.76 18.31
CA PRO A 21 37.07 15.44 17.77
C PRO A 21 36.75 15.57 16.28
N ILE A 22 37.80 15.57 15.46
CA ILE A 22 37.68 15.17 14.07
C ILE A 22 37.15 13.76 14.20
N ASN A 23 35.81 13.63 14.24
CA ASN A 23 35.15 12.37 14.07
C ASN A 23 35.63 11.95 12.70
N ALA A 24 36.52 10.97 12.66
CA ALA A 24 36.98 10.33 11.45
C ALA A 24 35.74 9.77 10.74
N GLN A 25 35.09 10.63 9.98
CA GLN A 25 33.90 10.35 9.20
C GLN A 25 34.30 10.03 7.75
N ASP A 26 35.57 10.22 7.40
CA ASP A 26 36.03 10.31 6.02
C ASP A 26 36.52 8.98 5.39
N PHE A 27 36.36 7.83 6.06
CA PHE A 27 36.82 6.54 5.50
C PHE A 27 35.90 5.35 5.80
N LEU A 28 34.59 5.51 5.63
CA LEU A 28 33.71 4.35 5.52
C LEU A 28 33.14 4.27 4.12
N ASP A 29 33.43 3.19 3.39
CA ASP A 29 32.84 2.88 2.07
C ASP A 29 31.30 2.78 2.16
N GLU A 30 30.77 2.43 3.33
CA GLU A 30 29.34 2.45 3.62
C GLU A 30 29.05 2.95 5.04
N LEU A 31 27.96 3.71 5.21
CA LEU A 31 27.47 4.08 6.54
C LEU A 31 27.16 2.82 7.39
N PRO A 32 27.38 2.83 8.72
CA PRO A 32 26.90 1.75 9.60
C PRO A 32 25.39 1.54 9.44
N LYS A 33 24.89 0.30 9.54
CA LYS A 33 23.46 -0.02 9.39
C LYS A 33 22.56 0.86 10.28
N SER A 34 23.01 1.17 11.50
CA SER A 34 22.33 2.06 12.46
C SER A 34 22.21 3.53 12.01
N ARG A 35 22.89 3.91 10.93
CA ARG A 35 22.94 5.26 10.33
C ARG A 35 22.44 5.31 8.89
N ARG A 36 22.04 4.18 8.29
CA ARG A 36 21.45 4.13 6.93
C ARG A 36 19.96 4.53 6.97
N LEU A 37 19.39 4.95 5.84
CA LEU A 37 17.97 5.32 5.64
C LEU A 37 17.40 6.21 6.77
N ASN A 38 16.81 5.58 7.79
CA ASN A 38 16.20 6.20 8.96
C ASN A 38 17.02 5.83 10.20
N GLY A 39 18.26 6.31 10.25
CA GLY A 39 19.19 6.01 11.34
C GLY A 39 18.64 6.42 12.71
N LYS A 40 19.26 5.91 13.79
CA LYS A 40 18.80 6.18 15.17
C LYS A 40 18.65 7.68 15.47
N GLN A 41 19.61 8.51 15.02
CA GLN A 41 19.54 9.96 15.19
C GLN A 41 18.37 10.60 14.43
N THR A 42 18.08 10.14 13.21
CA THR A 42 16.96 10.64 12.40
C THR A 42 15.62 10.27 13.05
N THR A 43 15.48 9.04 13.53
CA THR A 43 14.25 8.58 14.19
C THR A 43 14.02 9.25 15.55
N GLU A 44 15.10 9.50 16.31
CA GLU A 44 15.04 10.29 17.55
C GLU A 44 14.52 11.72 17.31
N ALA A 45 14.86 12.35 16.18
CA ALA A 45 14.37 13.68 15.84
C ALA A 45 12.84 13.73 15.63
N PHE A 46 12.20 12.58 15.37
CA PHE A 46 10.74 12.47 15.24
C PHE A 46 10.05 12.17 16.58
N GLY A 47 10.82 11.96 17.66
CA GLY A 47 10.39 11.86 19.07
C GLY A 47 8.91 11.46 19.29
N PRO A 48 8.00 12.41 19.63
CA PRO A 48 6.59 12.12 19.89
C PRO A 48 5.83 11.46 18.73
N ALA A 49 6.16 11.79 17.48
CA ALA A 49 5.54 11.19 16.31
C ALA A 49 5.89 9.70 16.18
N GLY A 50 7.15 9.35 16.45
CA GLY A 50 7.57 7.95 16.48
C GLY A 50 6.85 7.13 17.55
N LEU A 51 6.70 7.70 18.75
CA LEU A 51 5.95 7.05 19.83
C LEU A 51 4.46 6.90 19.47
N SER A 52 3.85 7.94 18.88
CA SER A 52 2.47 7.87 18.42
C SER A 52 2.29 6.79 17.35
N ALA A 53 3.17 6.75 16.34
CA ALA A 53 3.13 5.75 15.27
C ALA A 53 3.18 4.32 15.82
N LYS A 54 4.10 4.06 16.76
CA LYS A 54 4.23 2.74 17.39
C LYS A 54 2.98 2.39 18.19
N LEU A 55 2.54 3.27 19.09
CA LEU A 55 1.43 2.97 20.01
C LEU A 55 0.08 2.85 19.30
N SER A 56 -0.08 3.43 18.12
CA SER A 56 -1.32 3.40 17.36
C SER A 56 -1.35 2.37 16.23
N THR A 57 -0.38 1.45 16.18
CA THR A 57 -0.26 0.46 15.11
C THR A 57 -0.29 -0.96 15.66
N VAL A 58 -1.13 -1.79 15.05
CA VAL A 58 -1.22 -3.24 15.27
C VAL A 58 -0.74 -3.96 14.02
N THR A 59 -0.11 -5.11 14.14
CA THR A 59 0.16 -5.99 12.99
C THR A 59 -0.95 -7.01 12.86
N VAL A 60 -1.58 -7.13 11.70
CA VAL A 60 -2.56 -8.18 11.41
C VAL A 60 -1.84 -9.38 10.80
N VAL A 61 -2.06 -10.56 11.37
CA VAL A 61 -1.34 -11.79 10.97
C VAL A 61 -2.31 -12.93 10.67
N SER A 62 -1.89 -13.87 9.83
CA SER A 62 -2.55 -15.16 9.60
C SER A 62 -1.50 -16.25 9.79
N GLY A 63 -1.62 -16.99 10.89
CA GLY A 63 -0.52 -17.81 11.43
C GLY A 63 0.72 -16.94 11.69
N ASP A 64 1.88 -17.35 11.17
CA ASP A 64 3.14 -16.62 11.33
C ASP A 64 3.35 -15.51 10.27
N LYS A 65 2.39 -15.32 9.36
CA LYS A 65 2.52 -14.39 8.24
C LYS A 65 1.83 -13.06 8.54
N ALA A 66 2.62 -11.98 8.56
CA ALA A 66 2.08 -10.62 8.57
C ALA A 66 1.38 -10.31 7.23
N LEU A 67 0.14 -9.82 7.32
CA LEU A 67 -0.71 -9.48 6.18
C LEU A 67 -0.74 -7.97 5.92
N SER A 68 -0.99 -7.20 6.98
CA SER A 68 -1.09 -5.74 6.94
C SER A 68 -0.78 -5.14 8.31
N LEU A 69 -0.59 -3.82 8.36
CA LEU A 69 -0.64 -3.05 9.60
C LEU A 69 -2.04 -2.46 9.76
N ALA A 70 -2.49 -2.23 10.98
CA ALA A 70 -3.77 -1.61 11.28
C ALA A 70 -3.59 -0.42 12.22
N THR A 71 -4.33 0.64 11.97
CA THR A 71 -4.34 1.85 12.79
C THR A 71 -5.44 1.76 13.84
N ILE A 72 -5.10 1.95 15.12
CA ILE A 72 -6.08 2.06 16.21
C ILE A 72 -6.76 3.43 16.12
N ILE A 73 -8.09 3.45 15.99
CA ILE A 73 -8.86 4.69 15.75
C ILE A 73 -9.63 5.20 16.97
N ASP A 74 -9.93 4.34 17.95
CA ASP A 74 -10.61 4.74 19.19
C ASP A 74 -10.25 3.87 20.41
N SER A 75 -10.71 4.29 21.58
CA SER A 75 -10.48 3.61 22.86
C SER A 75 -11.28 2.32 23.04
N ASP A 76 -12.25 2.06 22.16
CA ASP A 76 -13.07 0.86 22.21
C ASP A 76 -12.40 -0.29 21.44
N GLY A 77 -11.25 -0.04 20.81
CA GLY A 77 -10.49 -1.04 20.07
C GLY A 77 -10.99 -1.25 18.64
N TYR A 78 -11.58 -0.21 18.03
CA TYR A 78 -11.75 -0.21 16.60
C TYR A 78 -10.42 0.15 15.92
N CYS A 79 -10.12 -0.58 14.85
CA CYS A 79 -8.94 -0.36 14.03
C CYS A 79 -9.33 -0.29 12.55
N ILE A 80 -8.52 0.37 11.74
CA ILE A 80 -8.65 0.34 10.27
C ILE A 80 -7.41 -0.21 9.62
N THR A 81 -7.59 -0.98 8.55
CA THR A 81 -6.51 -1.52 7.72
C THR A 81 -6.87 -1.45 6.23
N LYS A 82 -5.95 -1.87 5.37
CA LYS A 82 -6.19 -2.06 3.94
C LYS A 82 -6.92 -3.39 3.69
N ALA A 83 -8.11 -3.33 3.10
CA ALA A 83 -8.97 -4.48 2.89
C ALA A 83 -8.35 -5.51 1.90
N SER A 84 -7.80 -5.05 0.77
CA SER A 84 -7.27 -5.96 -0.27
C SER A 84 -6.12 -6.86 0.20
N GLU A 85 -5.40 -6.48 1.27
CA GLU A 85 -4.34 -7.32 1.83
C GLU A 85 -4.88 -8.48 2.68
N LEU A 86 -6.15 -8.40 3.12
CA LEU A 86 -6.83 -9.44 3.89
C LEU A 86 -7.57 -10.48 3.03
N GLU A 87 -7.97 -10.14 1.80
CA GLU A 87 -8.94 -10.89 0.96
C GLU A 87 -8.68 -12.40 0.74
N GLU A 88 -7.48 -12.90 1.00
CA GLU A 88 -7.12 -14.33 0.86
C GLU A 88 -7.13 -15.10 2.19
N ASN A 89 -7.51 -14.46 3.29
CA ASN A 89 -7.45 -15.04 4.63
C ASN A 89 -8.77 -14.81 5.38
N ASP A 90 -9.37 -15.90 5.86
CA ASP A 90 -10.61 -15.85 6.63
C ASP A 90 -10.37 -15.85 8.15
N ASN A 91 -9.15 -16.20 8.57
CA ASN A 91 -8.73 -16.22 9.97
C ASN A 91 -7.52 -15.31 10.16
N PHE A 92 -7.65 -14.32 11.02
CA PHE A 92 -6.56 -13.41 11.37
C PHE A 92 -6.55 -13.13 12.87
N SER A 93 -5.35 -12.99 13.41
CA SER A 93 -5.08 -12.46 14.74
C SER A 93 -4.25 -11.19 14.61
N GLY A 94 -3.81 -10.62 15.73
CA GLY A 94 -3.00 -9.43 15.75
C GLY A 94 -1.84 -9.50 16.73
N ILE A 95 -0.86 -8.64 16.50
CA ILE A 95 0.22 -8.34 17.42
C ILE A 95 0.13 -6.86 17.78
N GLY A 96 -0.06 -6.57 19.06
CA GLY A 96 -0.17 -5.22 19.60
C GLY A 96 1.17 -4.47 19.66
N PRO A 97 1.13 -3.16 19.98
CA PRO A 97 2.33 -2.30 20.03
C PRO A 97 3.43 -2.75 21.00
N SER A 98 3.07 -3.50 22.05
CA SER A 98 3.96 -4.04 23.08
C SER A 98 4.25 -5.54 22.87
N SER A 99 3.98 -6.06 21.66
CA SER A 99 4.19 -7.46 21.25
C SER A 99 3.24 -8.48 21.89
N GLU A 100 2.12 -8.04 22.43
CA GLU A 100 1.03 -8.88 22.91
C GLU A 100 0.20 -9.47 21.75
N GLU A 101 -0.20 -10.74 21.88
CA GLU A 101 -1.14 -11.36 20.94
C GLU A 101 -2.57 -10.88 21.23
N ILE A 102 -3.32 -10.57 20.17
CA ILE A 102 -4.70 -10.09 20.26
C ILE A 102 -5.61 -10.80 19.25
N SER A 103 -6.88 -10.95 19.61
CA SER A 103 -7.93 -11.36 18.69
C SER A 103 -8.30 -10.19 17.77
N VAL A 104 -8.58 -10.48 16.49
CA VAL A 104 -8.96 -9.49 15.48
C VAL A 104 -10.19 -10.00 14.75
N SER A 105 -11.24 -9.18 14.69
CA SER A 105 -12.47 -9.47 13.94
C SER A 105 -12.68 -8.43 12.86
N LEU A 106 -12.96 -8.86 11.63
CA LEU A 106 -13.34 -7.99 10.53
C LEU A 106 -14.83 -7.66 10.66
N LEU A 107 -15.15 -6.38 10.79
CA LEU A 107 -16.54 -5.92 10.88
C LEU A 107 -17.13 -5.61 9.51
N GLY A 108 -16.33 -5.03 8.61
CA GLY A 108 -16.77 -4.70 7.26
C GLY A 108 -15.69 -3.96 6.48
N SER A 109 -15.94 -3.71 5.20
CA SER A 109 -15.01 -3.02 4.31
C SER A 109 -15.73 -2.06 3.37
N ASP A 110 -14.99 -1.06 2.92
CA ASP A 110 -15.42 -0.08 1.94
C ASP A 110 -14.64 -0.27 0.63
N LYS A 111 -15.33 -0.77 -0.40
CA LYS A 111 -14.73 -1.07 -1.70
C LYS A 111 -14.12 0.15 -2.40
N ASP A 112 -14.64 1.34 -2.16
CA ASP A 112 -14.19 2.56 -2.87
C ASP A 112 -12.80 2.97 -2.38
N THR A 113 -12.63 2.99 -1.05
CA THR A 113 -11.38 3.37 -0.39
C THR A 113 -10.44 2.21 -0.15
N ASP A 114 -10.92 0.96 -0.22
CA ASP A 114 -10.17 -0.25 0.13
C ASP A 114 -9.73 -0.28 1.61
N LEU A 115 -10.55 0.31 2.47
CA LEU A 115 -10.39 0.24 3.92
C LEU A 115 -11.29 -0.85 4.51
N ALA A 116 -10.78 -1.51 5.55
CA ALA A 116 -11.50 -2.48 6.36
C ALA A 116 -11.53 -2.00 7.82
N LEU A 117 -12.70 -2.10 8.46
CA LEU A 117 -12.88 -1.85 9.88
C LEU A 117 -12.72 -3.15 10.66
N LEU A 118 -11.83 -3.15 11.63
CA LEU A 118 -11.52 -4.26 12.50
C LEU A 118 -11.91 -3.93 13.94
N LYS A 119 -12.19 -4.97 14.73
CA LYS A 119 -12.30 -4.90 16.19
C LYS A 119 -11.20 -5.76 16.81
N ILE A 120 -10.51 -5.23 17.81
CA ILE A 120 -9.50 -5.96 18.58
C ILE A 120 -9.96 -6.26 20.01
N ASP A 121 -9.48 -7.37 20.56
CA ASP A 121 -9.67 -7.79 21.95
C ASP A 121 -8.47 -8.62 22.44
N PRO A 122 -7.80 -8.27 23.56
CA PRO A 122 -8.02 -7.08 24.39
C PRO A 122 -7.74 -5.77 23.65
N VAL A 123 -8.30 -4.67 24.15
CA VAL A 123 -7.96 -3.32 23.68
C VAL A 123 -6.54 -2.99 24.11
N VAL A 124 -5.70 -2.62 23.14
CA VAL A 124 -4.28 -2.31 23.34
C VAL A 124 -3.90 -1.01 22.63
N GLY A 125 -2.71 -0.49 22.95
CA GLY A 125 -2.15 0.69 22.30
C GLY A 125 -2.88 2.00 22.64
N LYS A 126 -2.78 2.97 21.73
CA LYS A 126 -3.43 4.28 21.84
C LYS A 126 -4.03 4.69 20.49
N PRO A 127 -5.23 5.29 20.47
CA PRO A 127 -5.81 5.81 19.25
C PRO A 127 -4.96 6.91 18.63
N VAL A 128 -4.95 6.98 17.30
CA VAL A 128 -4.37 8.13 16.61
C VAL A 128 -5.10 9.42 16.96
N LYS A 129 -4.36 10.52 17.04
CA LYS A 129 -4.94 11.87 17.04
C LYS A 129 -4.96 12.38 15.61
N TRP A 130 -6.13 12.72 15.10
CA TRP A 130 -6.28 13.17 13.72
C TRP A 130 -5.95 14.66 13.53
N GLN A 131 -5.45 15.01 12.34
CA GLN A 131 -5.34 16.40 11.88
C GLN A 131 -5.77 16.52 10.42
N ASP A 132 -6.53 17.56 10.11
CA ASP A 132 -6.99 17.85 8.76
C ASP A 132 -5.85 18.31 7.82
N SER A 133 -6.08 18.02 6.55
CA SER A 133 -5.27 18.27 5.36
C SER A 133 -4.80 19.70 5.12
N LYS A 134 -5.33 20.70 5.83
CA LYS A 134 -4.85 22.09 5.74
C LYS A 134 -3.46 22.28 6.35
N HIS A 135 -2.95 21.32 7.11
CA HIS A 135 -1.71 21.44 7.90
C HIS A 135 -0.49 20.73 7.30
N TYR A 136 -0.58 20.22 6.07
CA TYR A 136 0.58 19.70 5.34
C TYR A 136 0.64 20.24 3.89
N SER A 137 1.86 20.35 3.39
CA SER A 137 2.21 20.77 2.04
C SER A 137 3.17 19.76 1.40
N GLN A 138 3.38 19.87 0.09
CA GLN A 138 4.51 19.18 -0.55
C GLN A 138 5.83 19.55 0.18
N GLY A 139 6.68 18.55 0.39
CA GLY A 139 7.92 18.67 1.16
C GLY A 139 7.75 18.55 2.69
N SER A 140 6.51 18.45 3.20
CA SER A 140 6.29 18.21 4.63
C SER A 140 6.81 16.83 5.03
N TRP A 141 7.56 16.79 6.14
CA TRP A 141 8.03 15.54 6.73
C TRP A 141 6.87 14.72 7.29
N VAL A 142 6.93 13.42 7.04
CA VAL A 142 5.95 12.43 7.49
C VAL A 142 6.64 11.15 7.92
N CYS A 143 5.98 10.37 8.77
CA CYS A 143 6.48 9.08 9.22
C CYS A 143 5.36 8.03 9.36
N ALA A 144 5.76 6.76 9.31
CA ALA A 144 4.90 5.59 9.51
C ALA A 144 5.72 4.40 10.03
N MET A 145 5.08 3.43 10.67
CA MET A 145 5.75 2.20 11.10
C MET A 145 5.97 1.23 9.94
N ASN A 146 7.01 0.41 10.04
CA ASN A 146 7.17 -0.80 9.23
C ASN A 146 6.98 -2.08 10.06
N HIS A 147 6.58 -3.18 9.41
CA HIS A 147 6.34 -4.46 10.07
C HIS A 147 7.63 -5.21 10.43
N GLN A 148 8.66 -5.21 9.56
CA GLN A 148 9.84 -6.07 9.72
C GLN A 148 10.75 -5.69 10.88
N SER A 149 10.77 -4.41 11.27
CA SER A 149 11.62 -3.91 12.35
C SER A 149 10.84 -3.17 13.44
N ASN A 150 9.51 -3.10 13.32
CA ASN A 150 8.66 -2.22 14.12
C ASN A 150 9.33 -0.85 14.32
N ALA A 151 9.92 -0.34 13.24
CA ALA A 151 10.77 0.84 13.24
C ALA A 151 10.08 1.98 12.49
N LEU A 152 10.38 3.19 12.93
CA LEU A 152 9.85 4.38 12.32
C LEU A 152 10.53 4.61 10.96
N MET A 153 9.72 4.66 9.92
CA MET A 153 10.14 5.05 8.58
C MET A 153 9.75 6.50 8.33
N ILE A 154 10.66 7.26 7.73
CA ILE A 154 10.52 8.70 7.50
C ILE A 154 10.56 8.97 6.00
N GLY A 155 9.85 10.01 5.58
CA GLY A 155 9.88 10.52 4.21
C GLY A 155 9.22 11.90 4.15
N VAL A 156 8.91 12.34 2.94
CA VAL A 156 8.19 13.60 2.72
C VAL A 156 6.95 13.40 1.85
N VAL A 157 6.00 14.32 1.98
CA VAL A 157 4.85 14.43 1.08
C VAL A 157 5.33 14.90 -0.29
N SER A 158 5.17 14.07 -1.31
CA SER A 158 5.50 14.38 -2.70
C SER A 158 4.36 15.09 -3.43
N ALA A 159 3.10 14.77 -3.10
CA ALA A 159 1.92 15.47 -3.62
C ALA A 159 0.76 15.40 -2.62
N LYS A 160 0.04 16.52 -2.46
CA LYS A 160 -1.01 16.67 -1.45
C LYS A 160 -2.30 15.88 -1.75
N SER A 161 -2.70 15.91 -3.02
CA SER A 161 -3.97 15.38 -3.50
C SER A 161 -3.80 14.93 -4.94
N ARG A 162 -4.24 13.71 -5.24
CA ARG A 162 -4.20 13.09 -6.56
C ARG A 162 -5.33 12.10 -6.71
N ASN A 163 -6.12 12.24 -7.77
CA ASN A 163 -7.00 11.16 -8.19
C ASN A 163 -6.18 10.07 -8.88
N ILE A 164 -6.27 8.84 -8.38
CA ILE A 164 -5.66 7.67 -9.01
C ILE A 164 -6.75 6.87 -9.70
N LYS A 165 -6.93 7.13 -11.00
CA LYS A 165 -7.98 6.49 -11.81
C LYS A 165 -7.95 4.97 -11.67
N GLY A 166 -9.13 4.40 -11.45
CA GLY A 166 -9.32 2.95 -11.42
C GLY A 166 -8.93 2.29 -12.74
N ARG A 167 -8.61 1.01 -12.66
CA ARG A 167 -8.46 0.12 -13.81
C ARG A 167 -9.55 -0.95 -13.72
N SER A 168 -9.99 -1.44 -14.87
CA SER A 168 -10.92 -2.56 -14.91
C SER A 168 -10.29 -3.83 -14.33
N GLY A 169 -11.14 -4.76 -13.92
CA GLY A 169 -10.71 -6.12 -13.59
C GLY A 169 -10.13 -6.83 -14.81
N VAL A 170 -9.36 -7.88 -14.57
CA VAL A 170 -8.83 -8.75 -15.62
C VAL A 170 -9.17 -10.21 -15.37
N LEU A 171 -9.45 -10.92 -16.47
CA LEU A 171 -9.61 -12.38 -16.48
C LEU A 171 -8.28 -13.13 -16.37
N GLY A 172 -7.17 -12.45 -16.68
CA GLY A 172 -5.85 -13.07 -16.68
C GLY A 172 -5.54 -13.96 -17.87
N VAL A 173 -6.12 -13.66 -19.04
CA VAL A 173 -5.92 -14.42 -20.28
C VAL A 173 -5.15 -13.59 -21.30
N LEU A 174 -4.32 -14.24 -22.09
CA LEU A 174 -3.78 -13.73 -23.34
C LEU A 174 -4.64 -14.31 -24.47
N LEU A 175 -5.03 -13.43 -25.40
CA LEU A 175 -5.94 -13.75 -26.50
C LEU A 175 -5.16 -13.88 -27.81
N ASP A 176 -5.68 -14.65 -28.76
CA ASP A 176 -5.09 -14.77 -30.09
C ASP A 176 -4.95 -13.38 -30.74
N PRO A 177 -3.78 -12.98 -31.24
CA PRO A 177 -3.60 -11.67 -31.87
C PRO A 177 -4.45 -11.43 -33.12
N LYS A 178 -5.04 -12.47 -33.71
CA LYS A 178 -5.92 -12.38 -34.88
C LYS A 178 -7.34 -12.80 -34.49
N ASP A 179 -8.29 -11.89 -34.68
CA ASP A 179 -9.70 -12.26 -34.65
C ASP A 179 -9.99 -13.09 -35.91
N ASP A 180 -10.72 -14.20 -35.75
CA ASP A 180 -11.10 -15.08 -36.85
C ASP A 180 -12.59 -14.83 -37.15
N PRO A 181 -12.94 -14.13 -38.24
CA PRO A 181 -14.33 -13.77 -38.52
C PRO A 181 -15.25 -14.97 -38.74
N GLU A 182 -14.70 -16.14 -39.05
CA GLU A 182 -15.45 -17.38 -39.27
C GLU A 182 -15.62 -18.20 -38.00
N LYS A 183 -14.84 -17.93 -36.94
CA LYS A 183 -14.99 -18.60 -35.65
C LYS A 183 -15.82 -17.76 -34.68
N GLN A 184 -16.73 -18.43 -33.99
CA GLN A 184 -17.48 -17.82 -32.90
C GLN A 184 -16.57 -17.63 -31.68
N GLY A 185 -16.48 -16.39 -31.18
CA GLY A 185 -15.77 -16.08 -29.95
C GLY A 185 -14.28 -15.82 -30.10
N VAL A 186 -13.63 -15.63 -28.95
CA VAL A 186 -12.22 -15.24 -28.87
C VAL A 186 -11.41 -16.34 -28.20
N ALA A 187 -10.42 -16.86 -28.91
CA ALA A 187 -9.57 -17.94 -28.42
C ALA A 187 -8.58 -17.47 -27.34
N ILE A 188 -8.46 -18.26 -26.28
CA ILE A 188 -7.46 -18.08 -25.22
C ILE A 188 -6.19 -18.85 -25.59
N VAL A 189 -5.07 -18.13 -25.71
CA VAL A 189 -3.79 -18.72 -26.12
C VAL A 189 -2.88 -19.04 -24.94
N GLU A 190 -2.93 -18.23 -23.89
CA GLU A 190 -2.07 -18.34 -22.72
C GLU A 190 -2.72 -17.63 -21.51
N PHE A 191 -2.16 -17.83 -20.32
CA PHE A 191 -2.64 -17.24 -19.09
C PHE A 191 -1.53 -16.43 -18.42
N GLY A 192 -1.92 -15.32 -17.77
CA GLY A 192 -1.01 -14.58 -16.91
C GLY A 192 -0.66 -15.37 -15.63
N PRO A 193 0.46 -15.05 -14.97
CA PRO A 193 0.72 -15.53 -13.62
C PRO A 193 -0.49 -15.29 -12.70
N ASN A 194 -0.93 -16.29 -11.94
CA ASN A 194 -2.11 -16.20 -11.06
C ASN A 194 -3.45 -15.87 -11.76
N SER A 195 -3.60 -16.21 -13.04
CA SER A 195 -4.81 -15.98 -13.82
C SER A 195 -6.09 -16.48 -13.13
N PRO A 196 -7.10 -15.61 -12.91
CA PRO A 196 -8.39 -16.03 -12.39
C PRO A 196 -9.12 -17.02 -13.29
N ALA A 197 -9.14 -16.77 -14.60
CA ALA A 197 -9.77 -17.68 -15.56
C ALA A 197 -9.17 -19.10 -15.48
N GLN A 198 -7.85 -19.20 -15.35
CA GLN A 198 -7.19 -20.49 -15.21
C GLN A 198 -7.54 -21.20 -13.90
N LYS A 199 -7.66 -20.46 -12.78
CA LYS A 199 -8.05 -21.02 -11.48
C LYS A 199 -9.45 -21.64 -11.50
N GLU A 200 -10.35 -21.08 -12.31
CA GLU A 200 -11.71 -21.60 -12.51
C GLU A 200 -11.78 -22.80 -13.48
N GLY A 201 -10.65 -23.25 -14.04
CA GLY A 201 -10.59 -24.44 -14.91
C GLY A 201 -10.78 -24.15 -16.41
N ILE A 202 -10.68 -22.88 -16.83
CA ILE A 202 -10.58 -22.51 -18.25
C ILE A 202 -9.18 -22.91 -18.75
N ILE A 203 -9.11 -23.51 -19.94
CA ILE A 203 -7.87 -24.06 -20.50
C ILE A 203 -7.47 -23.37 -21.80
N LYS A 204 -6.23 -23.60 -22.24
CA LYS A 204 -5.75 -23.10 -23.54
C LYS A 204 -6.56 -23.73 -24.67
N GLY A 205 -6.97 -22.90 -25.63
CA GLY A 205 -7.78 -23.31 -26.79
C GLY A 205 -9.28 -23.13 -26.61
N ASP A 206 -9.74 -22.84 -25.38
CA ASP A 206 -11.11 -22.43 -25.11
C ASP A 206 -11.45 -21.11 -25.84
N LEU A 207 -12.68 -20.99 -26.36
CA LEU A 207 -13.17 -19.76 -26.99
C LEU A 207 -14.20 -19.05 -26.09
N VAL A 208 -13.96 -17.78 -25.78
CA VAL A 208 -14.94 -16.96 -25.06
C VAL A 208 -16.02 -16.50 -26.04
N ILE A 209 -17.24 -17.02 -25.88
CA ILE A 209 -18.37 -16.72 -26.77
C ILE A 209 -19.40 -15.79 -26.14
N ARG A 210 -19.42 -15.66 -24.81
CA ARG A 210 -20.36 -14.77 -24.11
C ARG A 210 -19.79 -14.29 -22.78
N VAL A 211 -20.06 -13.03 -22.46
CA VAL A 211 -19.81 -12.40 -21.15
C VAL A 211 -21.12 -11.83 -20.65
N GLU A 212 -21.59 -12.27 -19.48
CA GLU A 212 -22.94 -12.02 -18.98
C GLU A 212 -24.00 -12.33 -20.06
N GLU A 213 -24.69 -11.32 -20.55
CA GLU A 213 -25.73 -11.41 -21.57
C GLU A 213 -25.19 -11.10 -22.98
N LYS A 214 -23.98 -10.55 -23.11
CA LYS A 214 -23.44 -10.07 -24.39
C LYS A 214 -22.64 -11.17 -25.11
N GLU A 215 -23.00 -11.43 -26.36
CA GLU A 215 -22.22 -12.26 -27.26
C GLU A 215 -20.90 -11.59 -27.64
N ILE A 216 -19.84 -12.40 -27.66
CA ILE A 216 -18.49 -11.95 -27.94
C ILE A 216 -18.08 -12.51 -29.29
N MET A 217 -17.79 -11.60 -30.23
CA MET A 217 -17.37 -11.95 -31.59
C MET A 217 -15.93 -11.52 -31.89
N SER A 218 -15.39 -10.59 -31.12
CA SER A 218 -14.03 -10.09 -31.29
C SER A 218 -13.35 -9.82 -29.94
N ARG A 219 -12.01 -9.75 -29.95
CA ARG A 219 -11.24 -9.30 -28.78
C ARG A 219 -11.65 -7.92 -28.30
N LYS A 220 -12.02 -7.04 -29.22
CA LYS A 220 -12.48 -5.69 -28.88
C LYS A 220 -13.76 -5.80 -28.05
N ASP A 221 -14.71 -6.64 -28.45
CA ASP A 221 -15.96 -6.84 -27.71
C ASP A 221 -15.70 -7.39 -26.31
N LEU A 222 -14.82 -8.40 -26.21
CA LEU A 222 -14.42 -8.99 -24.93
C LEU A 222 -13.76 -7.95 -24.03
N SER A 223 -12.80 -7.19 -24.57
CA SER A 223 -12.09 -6.15 -23.82
C SER A 223 -13.01 -5.04 -23.36
N GLU A 224 -13.92 -4.56 -24.21
CA GLU A 224 -14.88 -3.51 -23.87
C GLU A 224 -15.90 -3.98 -22.85
N GLU A 225 -16.32 -5.25 -22.90
CA GLU A 225 -17.26 -5.78 -21.93
C GLU A 225 -16.61 -5.95 -20.55
N ILE A 226 -15.44 -6.59 -20.49
CA ILE A 226 -14.70 -6.77 -19.22
C ILE A 226 -14.30 -5.44 -18.59
N LYS A 227 -14.07 -4.38 -19.41
CA LYS A 227 -13.74 -3.04 -18.90
C LYS A 227 -14.80 -2.40 -18.02
N LYS A 228 -16.05 -2.87 -18.10
CA LYS A 228 -17.17 -2.35 -17.30
C LYS A 228 -17.13 -2.82 -15.85
N PHE A 229 -16.39 -3.90 -15.57
CA PHE A 229 -16.34 -4.55 -14.26
C PHE A 229 -15.08 -4.15 -13.50
N ALA A 230 -15.22 -3.98 -12.20
CA ALA A 230 -14.12 -3.70 -11.31
C ALA A 230 -13.33 -5.00 -11.00
N PRO A 231 -12.07 -4.89 -10.54
CA PRO A 231 -11.41 -6.02 -9.88
C PRO A 231 -12.28 -6.55 -8.73
N MET A 232 -12.21 -7.86 -8.49
CA MET A 232 -13.00 -8.60 -7.50
C MET A 232 -14.50 -8.77 -7.83
N ASP A 233 -15.01 -8.17 -8.89
CA ASP A 233 -16.34 -8.49 -9.40
C ASP A 233 -16.35 -9.91 -9.99
N GLU A 234 -17.48 -10.59 -9.82
CA GLU A 234 -17.72 -11.92 -10.39
C GLU A 234 -18.45 -11.75 -11.73
N VAL A 235 -17.90 -12.37 -12.78
CA VAL A 235 -18.41 -12.27 -14.15
C VAL A 235 -18.70 -13.66 -14.69
N LYS A 236 -19.91 -13.85 -15.21
CA LYS A 236 -20.36 -15.08 -15.86
C LYS A 236 -19.86 -15.12 -17.29
N LEU A 237 -19.19 -16.21 -17.64
CA LEU A 237 -18.70 -16.49 -18.98
C LEU A 237 -19.43 -17.71 -19.55
N LYS A 238 -19.61 -17.72 -20.87
CA LYS A 238 -19.85 -18.95 -21.62
C LYS A 238 -18.67 -19.18 -22.54
N ILE A 239 -18.06 -20.35 -22.41
CA ILE A 239 -16.89 -20.77 -23.16
C ILE A 239 -17.28 -21.91 -24.10
N LEU A 240 -16.73 -21.94 -25.30
CA LEU A 240 -16.82 -23.06 -26.22
C LEU A 240 -15.54 -23.90 -26.13
N ARG A 241 -15.69 -25.19 -25.79
CA ARG A 241 -14.61 -26.18 -25.74
C ARG A 241 -14.94 -27.30 -26.72
N GLY A 242 -14.32 -27.29 -27.89
CA GLY A 242 -14.78 -28.11 -29.02
C GLY A 242 -16.14 -27.62 -29.52
N GLU A 243 -17.19 -28.42 -29.35
CA GLU A 243 -18.58 -28.05 -29.70
C GLU A 243 -19.45 -27.77 -28.45
N GLU A 244 -18.92 -28.00 -27.25
CA GLU A 244 -19.68 -27.88 -26.00
C GLU A 244 -19.58 -26.45 -25.42
N GLY A 245 -20.72 -25.87 -25.08
CA GLY A 245 -20.80 -24.57 -24.41
C GLY A 245 -20.85 -24.70 -22.90
N ILE A 246 -19.75 -24.40 -22.21
CA ILE A 246 -19.58 -24.57 -20.77
C ILE A 246 -19.69 -23.21 -20.06
N PRO A 247 -20.56 -23.06 -19.04
CA PRO A 247 -20.61 -21.85 -18.23
C PRO A 247 -19.51 -21.83 -17.17
N PHE A 248 -18.91 -20.65 -16.95
CA PHE A 248 -17.97 -20.39 -15.86
C PHE A 248 -18.37 -19.13 -15.12
N SER A 249 -18.08 -19.05 -13.82
CA SER A 249 -18.18 -17.82 -13.04
C SER A 249 -16.77 -17.44 -12.60
N VAL A 250 -16.26 -16.32 -13.09
CA VAL A 250 -14.87 -15.92 -12.88
C VAL A 250 -14.82 -14.63 -12.07
N ARG A 251 -14.18 -14.68 -10.90
CA ARG A 251 -13.87 -13.48 -10.13
C ARG A 251 -12.69 -12.75 -10.76
N LEU A 252 -12.91 -11.54 -11.26
CA LEU A 252 -11.85 -10.71 -11.83
C LEU A 252 -10.80 -10.35 -10.78
N ASN A 253 -9.59 -10.05 -11.22
CA ASN A 253 -8.49 -9.67 -10.33
C ASN A 253 -7.85 -8.35 -10.77
N TYR A 254 -6.99 -7.80 -9.93
CA TYR A 254 -6.21 -6.62 -10.24
C TYR A 254 -5.18 -6.95 -11.33
N MET A 255 -5.08 -6.09 -12.35
CA MET A 255 -4.04 -6.18 -13.39
C MET A 255 -2.64 -6.35 -12.77
N SER A 256 -2.39 -5.67 -11.65
CA SER A 256 -1.12 -5.73 -10.92
C SER A 256 -0.80 -7.08 -10.30
N ASN A 257 -1.81 -7.83 -9.89
CA ASN A 257 -1.62 -9.16 -9.31
C ASN A 257 -1.33 -10.20 -10.40
N VAL A 258 -1.89 -9.99 -11.60
CA VAL A 258 -1.82 -10.97 -12.68
C VAL A 258 -0.65 -10.73 -13.64
N PHE A 259 -0.39 -9.48 -14.02
CA PHE A 259 0.51 -9.19 -15.14
C PHE A 259 1.67 -8.25 -14.82
N ASP A 260 1.65 -7.46 -13.74
CA ASP A 260 2.79 -6.55 -13.45
C ASP A 260 4.11 -7.31 -13.26
N MET A 261 4.06 -8.58 -12.83
CA MET A 261 5.25 -9.44 -12.75
C MET A 261 5.90 -9.73 -14.11
N LEU A 262 5.26 -9.42 -15.23
CA LEU A 262 5.84 -9.59 -16.57
C LEU A 262 6.62 -8.34 -17.04
N ASP A 263 6.43 -7.18 -16.40
CA ASP A 263 7.13 -5.94 -16.72
C ASP A 263 8.51 -5.90 -16.04
N ARG A 264 9.57 -5.74 -16.84
CA ARG A 264 10.96 -5.66 -16.35
C ARG A 264 11.17 -4.51 -15.36
N ASN A 265 10.56 -3.35 -15.58
CA ASN A 265 10.71 -2.20 -14.68
C ASN A 265 10.02 -2.45 -13.32
N GLN A 266 8.89 -3.17 -13.34
CA GLN A 266 8.18 -3.56 -12.12
C GLN A 266 8.93 -4.66 -11.35
N LYS A 267 9.56 -5.63 -12.05
CA LYS A 267 10.45 -6.62 -11.40
C LYS A 267 11.56 -5.96 -10.58
N MET A 268 12.08 -4.82 -11.03
CA MET A 268 13.11 -4.05 -10.31
C MET A 268 12.56 -3.19 -9.16
N SER A 269 11.24 -3.07 -9.04
CA SER A 269 10.57 -2.21 -8.04
C SER A 269 10.28 -2.94 -6.71
N GLY A 270 10.47 -4.26 -6.66
CA GLY A 270 10.07 -5.10 -5.52
C GLY A 270 8.56 -5.33 -5.46
N GLN A 271 8.06 -5.85 -4.33
CA GLN A 271 6.64 -6.18 -4.17
C GLN A 271 5.76 -4.93 -4.08
N THR A 272 4.70 -4.83 -4.87
CA THR A 272 3.76 -3.69 -4.81
C THR A 272 2.42 -4.14 -4.26
N SER A 273 1.59 -3.21 -3.78
CA SER A 273 0.29 -3.56 -3.17
C SER A 273 -0.64 -4.22 -4.18
N LYS A 274 -1.55 -5.08 -3.71
CA LYS A 274 -2.53 -5.77 -4.57
C LYS A 274 -3.39 -4.76 -5.35
N ARG A 275 -4.07 -3.86 -4.63
CA ARG A 275 -4.78 -2.69 -5.19
C ARG A 275 -3.93 -1.42 -5.07
N LYS A 276 -3.69 -0.75 -6.20
CA LYS A 276 -2.84 0.46 -6.31
C LYS A 276 -3.54 1.68 -6.95
N ALA A 277 -4.81 1.52 -7.32
CA ALA A 277 -5.55 2.50 -8.10
C ALA A 277 -7.05 2.43 -7.77
N GLY A 278 -7.83 3.38 -8.28
CA GLY A 278 -9.25 3.53 -7.97
C GLY A 278 -9.50 4.39 -6.74
N PHE A 279 -8.55 5.24 -6.36
CA PHE A 279 -8.67 6.14 -5.23
C PHE A 279 -9.09 7.53 -5.72
N SER A 280 -10.20 8.05 -5.19
CA SER A 280 -10.73 9.37 -5.55
C SER A 280 -9.76 10.50 -5.20
N ASP A 281 -9.04 10.35 -4.09
CA ASP A 281 -7.97 11.22 -3.63
C ASP A 281 -6.91 10.45 -2.83
N VAL A 282 -5.64 10.79 -3.01
CA VAL A 282 -4.52 10.27 -2.22
C VAL A 282 -3.49 11.36 -1.91
N ILE A 283 -2.83 11.21 -0.76
CA ILE A 283 -1.55 11.84 -0.45
C ILE A 283 -0.47 10.94 -1.03
N GLN A 284 0.41 11.49 -1.87
CA GLN A 284 1.60 10.78 -2.34
C GLN A 284 2.79 11.13 -1.45
N HIS A 285 3.54 10.13 -1.01
CA HIS A 285 4.76 10.29 -0.22
C HIS A 285 5.79 9.21 -0.59
N GLU A 286 7.03 9.39 -0.11
CA GLU A 286 8.16 8.52 -0.44
C GLU A 286 8.67 7.70 0.75
N ILE A 287 7.84 7.48 1.77
CA ILE A 287 8.21 6.57 2.86
C ILE A 287 8.37 5.17 2.23
N PRO A 288 9.52 4.49 2.44
CA PRO A 288 9.85 3.22 1.80
C PRO A 288 9.13 2.04 2.47
N LEU A 289 7.80 2.06 2.40
CA LEU A 289 6.92 1.03 2.93
C LEU A 289 6.78 -0.14 1.96
N GLN A 290 6.49 -1.32 2.51
CA GLN A 290 6.12 -2.54 1.81
C GLN A 290 4.59 -2.71 1.77
N PRO A 291 4.05 -3.60 0.93
CA PRO A 291 2.60 -3.89 0.93
C PRO A 291 2.04 -4.27 2.30
N VAL A 292 2.79 -5.04 3.08
CA VAL A 292 2.42 -5.45 4.45
C VAL A 292 2.38 -4.27 5.43
N ASP A 293 3.02 -3.15 5.12
CA ASP A 293 2.98 -1.95 5.97
C ASP A 293 1.71 -1.10 5.74
N MET A 294 0.90 -1.42 4.72
CA MET A 294 -0.32 -0.68 4.44
C MET A 294 -1.34 -0.88 5.56
N GLY A 295 -2.13 0.15 5.79
CA GLY A 295 -3.04 0.29 6.93
C GLY A 295 -2.40 0.95 8.17
N ALA A 296 -1.07 1.14 8.18
CA ALA A 296 -0.40 1.98 9.17
C ALA A 296 -0.77 3.47 9.00
N PRO A 297 -0.76 4.26 10.08
CA PRO A 297 -1.07 5.68 10.00
C PRO A 297 0.07 6.48 9.37
N LEU A 298 -0.28 7.45 8.55
CA LEU A 298 0.65 8.47 8.06
C LEU A 298 0.63 9.65 9.03
N LEU A 299 1.72 9.87 9.76
CA LEU A 299 1.82 10.91 10.78
C LEU A 299 2.68 12.09 10.33
N ASN A 300 2.37 13.29 10.82
CA ASN A 300 3.25 14.45 10.74
C ASN A 300 4.29 14.49 11.88
N LEU A 301 5.12 15.53 11.91
CA LEU A 301 6.17 15.72 12.94
C LEU A 301 5.64 15.85 14.39
N GLN A 302 4.37 16.20 14.57
CA GLN A 302 3.75 16.33 15.89
C GLN A 302 3.07 15.02 16.33
N GLY A 303 3.05 13.99 15.48
CA GLY A 303 2.40 12.71 15.76
C GLY A 303 0.90 12.69 15.47
N PHE A 304 0.36 13.69 14.77
CA PHE A 304 -1.02 13.64 14.30
C PHE A 304 -1.13 12.85 13.00
N ALA A 305 -2.13 11.98 12.93
CA ALA A 305 -2.47 11.24 11.73
C ALA A 305 -3.15 12.18 10.73
N ILE A 306 -2.55 12.25 9.54
CA ILE A 306 -3.07 13.01 8.41
C ILE A 306 -3.73 12.11 7.36
N GLY A 307 -3.58 10.79 7.52
CA GLY A 307 -4.11 9.78 6.61
C GLY A 307 -3.69 8.35 6.99
N ILE A 308 -4.02 7.42 6.11
CA ILE A 308 -3.72 5.97 6.25
C ILE A 308 -3.01 5.48 5.00
N ASN A 309 -1.84 4.86 5.16
CA ASN A 309 -1.09 4.30 4.04
C ASN A 309 -1.92 3.20 3.36
N ILE A 310 -2.15 3.32 2.04
CA ILE A 310 -3.12 2.49 1.33
C ILE A 310 -2.55 1.77 0.11
N ALA A 311 -1.45 2.24 -0.49
CA ALA A 311 -0.81 1.49 -1.56
C ALA A 311 0.66 1.85 -1.74
N ARG A 312 1.51 0.82 -1.82
CA ARG A 312 2.82 0.94 -2.45
C ARG A 312 2.64 0.76 -3.96
N SER A 313 2.80 1.83 -4.72
CA SER A 313 2.55 1.84 -6.16
C SER A 313 3.72 1.28 -6.96
N ASP A 314 4.93 1.69 -6.60
CA ASP A 314 6.20 1.31 -7.24
C ASP A 314 7.35 1.41 -6.22
N ARG A 315 8.60 1.47 -6.70
CA ARG A 315 9.79 1.51 -5.85
C ARG A 315 9.85 2.69 -4.89
N VAL A 316 9.32 3.85 -5.30
CA VAL A 316 9.48 5.15 -4.61
C VAL A 316 8.15 5.81 -4.26
N THR A 317 7.06 5.35 -4.87
CA THR A 317 5.73 5.96 -4.72
C THR A 317 4.88 5.16 -3.75
N THR A 318 4.50 5.80 -2.64
CA THR A 318 3.50 5.30 -1.70
C THR A 318 2.33 6.29 -1.61
N TYR A 319 1.13 5.75 -1.51
CA TYR A 319 -0.11 6.49 -1.35
C TYR A 319 -0.68 6.30 0.05
N ALA A 320 -1.23 7.37 0.60
CA ALA A 320 -2.09 7.33 1.77
C ALA A 320 -3.44 7.98 1.46
N LEU A 321 -4.53 7.45 2.03
CA LEU A 321 -5.82 8.12 1.99
C LEU A 321 -5.80 9.31 2.95
N PRO A 322 -6.22 10.50 2.52
CA PRO A 322 -6.33 11.65 3.41
C PRO A 322 -7.39 11.43 4.48
N TYR A 323 -7.15 12.00 5.67
CA TYR A 323 -8.02 11.93 6.84
C TYR A 323 -9.52 12.01 6.51
N LYS A 324 -9.95 12.96 5.67
CA LYS A 324 -11.36 13.15 5.34
C LYS A 324 -11.99 11.90 4.70
N LEU A 325 -11.33 11.30 3.71
CA LEU A 325 -11.81 10.06 3.08
C LEU A 325 -11.82 8.88 4.07
N VAL A 326 -10.83 8.83 4.96
CA VAL A 326 -10.76 7.81 6.02
C VAL A 326 -11.97 7.91 6.94
N GLN A 327 -12.33 9.12 7.42
CA GLN A 327 -13.49 9.31 8.29
C GLN A 327 -14.81 8.98 7.58
N GLU A 328 -14.97 9.40 6.33
CA GLU A 328 -16.14 9.08 5.51
C GLU A 328 -16.30 7.56 5.33
N SER A 329 -15.20 6.85 5.10
CA SER A 329 -15.19 5.40 4.99
C SER A 329 -15.56 4.70 6.31
N ILE A 330 -14.98 5.13 7.44
CA ILE A 330 -15.33 4.60 8.77
C ILE A 330 -16.82 4.77 9.02
N ALA A 331 -17.36 5.97 8.79
CA ALA A 331 -18.78 6.25 8.99
C ALA A 331 -19.68 5.39 8.09
N LYS A 332 -19.28 5.20 6.82
CA LYS A 332 -19.99 4.35 5.85
C LYS A 332 -20.03 2.89 6.33
N ILE A 333 -18.89 2.34 6.77
CA ILE A 333 -18.80 0.97 7.26
C ILE A 333 -19.65 0.81 8.52
N GLN A 334 -19.48 1.69 9.51
CA GLN A 334 -20.23 1.64 10.77
C GLN A 334 -21.75 1.78 10.58
N ALA A 335 -22.19 2.59 9.62
CA ALA A 335 -23.61 2.72 9.29
C ALA A 335 -24.19 1.41 8.70
N GLY A 336 -23.39 0.64 7.96
CA GLY A 336 -23.81 -0.66 7.42
C GLY A 336 -23.82 -1.80 8.44
N LEU A 337 -23.29 -1.59 9.66
CA LEU A 337 -23.36 -2.55 10.76
C LEU A 337 -24.65 -2.42 11.59
N LYS A 338 -25.40 -1.34 11.42
CA LYS A 338 -26.68 -1.07 12.10
C LYS A 338 -27.84 -1.63 11.31
#